data_AF-A0A2M7RTJ3-F1
#
_entry.id   AF-A0A2M7RTJ3-F1
#
_cell.length_a   1.000
_cell.length_b   1.000
_cell.length_c   1.000
_cell.angle_alpha   90.00
_cell.angle_beta   90.00
_cell.angle_gamma   90.00
#
_symmetry.space_group_name_H-M   'P 1'
#
loop_
_entity.id
_entity.type
_entity.pdbx_description
1 polymer ?
#
loop_
_entity_poly.entity_id
_entity_poly.type
_entity_poly.pdbx_seq_one_letter_code
_entity_poly.pdbx_strand_id
1 'polypeptide(L)'
;MVMVKAYGYGLGPLGLSQFLEKNEVDYLGVANILEGVEIRKSGVQLPIMVMKPELKSFDLILKHQLSPVLFSIHSLLAYIKAIEEQNQTNQEFVVNLKIDTGMHRLGFHEEEIEKVIFLIKKHPNIKIESIFSHLAATDEPQH
;
A
#
# COMPACT_ATOMS: atom_id res chain seq x y z
N MET A 1 5.98 1.69 11.10
CA MET A 1 5.25 0.62 10.38
C MET A 1 5.78 -0.74 10.82
N VAL A 2 4.90 -1.67 11.19
CA VAL A 2 5.26 -3.05 11.54
C VAL A 2 4.73 -4.00 10.47
N MET A 3 5.60 -4.86 9.94
CA MET A 3 5.20 -5.88 8.97
C MET A 3 4.56 -7.06 9.70
N VAL A 4 3.34 -7.40 9.32
CA VAL A 4 2.58 -8.57 9.83
C VAL A 4 2.21 -9.54 8.71
N LYS A 5 2.89 -9.43 7.56
CA LYS A 5 2.76 -10.35 6.41
C LYS A 5 3.05 -11.81 6.78
N ALA A 6 2.60 -12.73 5.93
CA ALA A 6 2.76 -14.18 6.14
C ALA A 6 2.15 -14.61 7.48
N TYR A 7 0.93 -14.15 7.75
CA TYR A 7 0.18 -14.45 8.97
C TYR A 7 0.93 -14.09 10.27
N GLY A 8 1.52 -12.89 10.30
CA GLY A 8 2.35 -12.44 11.43
C GLY A 8 3.61 -13.28 11.58
N TYR A 9 4.21 -13.70 10.47
CA TYR A 9 5.37 -14.61 10.46
C TYR A 9 5.12 -15.91 11.25
N GLY A 10 3.86 -16.40 11.23
CA GLY A 10 3.43 -17.62 11.92
C GLY A 10 2.84 -17.40 13.33
N LEU A 11 2.83 -16.17 13.84
CA LEU A 11 2.24 -15.84 15.15
C LEU A 11 0.71 -15.67 15.13
N GLY A 12 0.12 -15.61 13.94
CA GLY A 12 -1.30 -15.30 13.75
C GLY A 12 -1.52 -13.79 13.60
N PRO A 13 -2.09 -13.31 12.47
CA PRO A 13 -2.11 -11.89 12.16
C PRO A 13 -3.09 -11.10 13.03
N LEU A 14 -4.17 -11.72 13.50
CA LEU A 14 -5.26 -11.01 14.20
C LEU A 14 -4.85 -10.59 15.61
N GLY A 15 -4.44 -11.54 16.45
CA GLY A 15 -4.00 -11.25 17.81
C GLY A 15 -2.79 -10.32 17.85
N LEU A 16 -1.85 -10.51 16.92
CA LEU A 16 -0.70 -9.61 16.76
C LEU A 16 -1.14 -8.19 16.37
N SER A 17 -2.03 -8.05 15.39
CA SER A 17 -2.48 -6.72 14.94
C SER A 17 -3.25 -5.96 16.02
N GLN A 18 -4.12 -6.63 16.77
CA GLN A 18 -4.84 -6.04 17.91
C GLN A 18 -3.88 -5.64 19.05
N PHE A 19 -2.87 -6.48 19.31
CA PHE A 19 -1.83 -6.16 20.28
C PHE A 19 -1.05 -4.91 19.85
N LEU A 20 -0.62 -4.84 18.59
CA LEU A 20 0.13 -3.70 18.06
C LEU A 20 -0.69 -2.41 18.08
N GLU A 21 -2.00 -2.48 17.78
CA GLU A 21 -2.93 -1.34 17.90
C GLU A 21 -3.04 -0.84 19.35
N LYS A 22 -3.18 -1.74 20.32
CA LYS A 22 -3.20 -1.37 21.74
C LYS A 22 -1.89 -0.73 22.20
N ASN A 23 -0.78 -1.04 21.54
CA ASN A 23 0.54 -0.46 21.82
C ASN A 23 0.87 0.72 20.88
N GLU A 24 -0.15 1.34 20.27
CA GLU A 24 -0.04 2.62 19.56
C GLU A 24 0.96 2.60 18.38
N VAL A 25 1.07 1.46 17.68
CA VAL A 25 1.82 1.39 16.43
C VAL A 25 1.11 2.20 15.35
N ASP A 26 1.84 3.02 14.61
CA ASP A 26 1.23 3.94 13.65
C ASP A 26 0.63 3.25 12.40
N TYR A 27 1.24 2.16 11.91
CA TYR A 27 0.85 1.49 10.65
C TYR A 27 1.18 -0.01 10.66
N LEU A 28 0.32 -0.81 10.02
CA LEU A 28 0.58 -2.22 9.71
C LEU A 28 0.89 -2.40 8.23
N GLY A 29 1.81 -3.31 7.91
CA GLY A 29 2.13 -3.71 6.53
C GLY A 29 1.84 -5.19 6.27
N VAL A 30 1.05 -5.49 5.24
CA VAL A 30 0.69 -6.85 4.80
C VAL A 30 1.23 -7.14 3.40
N ALA A 31 1.35 -8.42 3.04
CA ALA A 31 1.84 -8.80 1.72
C ALA A 31 0.78 -8.62 0.64
N ASN A 32 -0.46 -8.99 0.92
CA ASN A 32 -1.56 -9.04 -0.04
C ASN A 32 -2.87 -8.48 0.53
N ILE A 33 -3.87 -8.31 -0.33
CA ILE A 33 -5.16 -7.70 0.00
C ILE A 33 -5.93 -8.53 1.03
N LEU A 34 -5.92 -9.87 0.89
CA LEU A 34 -6.71 -10.75 1.73
C LEU A 34 -6.27 -10.70 3.20
N GLU A 35 -4.96 -10.67 3.46
CA GLU A 35 -4.41 -10.46 4.81
C GLU A 35 -4.95 -9.15 5.43
N GLY A 36 -4.92 -8.06 4.66
CA GLY A 36 -5.44 -6.76 5.13
C GLY A 36 -6.94 -6.77 5.38
N VAL A 37 -7.71 -7.42 4.52
CA VAL A 37 -9.16 -7.60 4.69
C VAL A 37 -9.48 -8.40 5.95
N GLU A 38 -8.73 -9.46 6.22
CA GLU A 38 -8.89 -10.29 7.42
C GLU A 38 -8.65 -9.48 8.69
N ILE A 39 -7.55 -8.71 8.74
CA ILE A 39 -7.22 -7.83 9.86
C ILE A 39 -8.30 -6.76 10.04
N ARG A 40 -8.74 -6.09 8.97
CA ARG A 40 -9.80 -5.06 9.06
C ARG A 40 -11.12 -5.64 9.58
N LYS A 41 -11.51 -6.84 9.14
CA LYS A 41 -12.73 -7.52 9.61
C LYS A 41 -12.68 -7.88 11.10
N SER A 42 -11.49 -7.97 11.69
CA SER A 42 -11.31 -8.20 13.14
C SER A 42 -11.50 -6.95 14.00
N GLY A 43 -11.73 -5.78 13.38
CA GLY A 43 -12.02 -4.53 14.06
C GLY A 43 -10.83 -3.59 14.24
N VAL A 44 -9.61 -4.02 13.86
CA VAL A 44 -8.42 -3.16 13.84
C VAL A 44 -8.70 -1.94 12.97
N GLN A 45 -8.43 -0.76 13.50
CA GLN A 45 -8.64 0.56 12.88
C GLN A 45 -7.35 1.20 12.38
N LEU A 46 -6.17 0.69 12.77
CA LEU A 46 -4.89 1.14 12.23
C LEU A 46 -4.90 1.21 10.68
N PRO A 47 -4.14 2.14 10.09
CA PRO A 47 -3.83 2.10 8.67
C PRO A 47 -3.13 0.79 8.28
N ILE A 48 -3.56 0.18 7.18
CA ILE A 48 -3.03 -1.10 6.69
C ILE A 48 -2.52 -0.91 5.26
N MET A 49 -1.20 -0.93 5.11
CA MET A 49 -0.52 -0.84 3.82
C MET A 49 -0.42 -2.22 3.16
N VAL A 50 -0.87 -2.33 1.91
CA VAL A 50 -0.78 -3.57 1.12
C VAL A 50 0.39 -3.47 0.14
N MET A 51 1.43 -4.28 0.38
CA MET A 51 2.69 -4.21 -0.37
C MET A 51 2.57 -4.63 -1.84
N LYS A 52 1.72 -5.61 -2.13
CA LYS A 52 1.51 -6.11 -3.50
C LYS A 52 0.01 -6.28 -3.76
N PRO A 53 -0.70 -5.20 -4.12
CA PRO A 53 -2.11 -5.29 -4.47
C PRO A 53 -2.29 -5.99 -5.82
N GLU A 54 -3.37 -6.76 -5.95
CA GLU A 54 -3.81 -7.31 -7.22
C GLU A 54 -4.68 -6.30 -7.95
N LEU A 55 -4.34 -5.97 -9.20
CA LEU A 55 -5.00 -4.90 -9.96
C LEU A 55 -6.51 -5.09 -10.14
N LYS A 56 -6.97 -6.35 -10.18
CA LYS A 56 -8.38 -6.70 -10.37
C LYS A 56 -9.21 -6.57 -9.09
N SER A 57 -8.56 -6.34 -7.95
CA SER A 57 -9.14 -6.44 -6.60
C SER A 57 -9.05 -5.11 -5.85
N PHE A 58 -8.90 -4.00 -6.57
CA PHE A 58 -8.86 -2.67 -5.95
C PHE A 58 -10.20 -2.25 -5.34
N ASP A 59 -11.31 -2.81 -5.78
CA ASP A 59 -12.61 -2.68 -5.13
C ASP A 59 -12.56 -3.12 -3.64
N LEU A 60 -11.83 -4.20 -3.34
CA LEU A 60 -11.63 -4.67 -1.97
C LEU A 60 -10.75 -3.72 -1.14
N ILE A 61 -9.72 -3.13 -1.76
CA ILE A 61 -8.89 -2.09 -1.12
C ILE A 61 -9.77 -0.92 -0.68
N LEU A 62 -10.61 -0.42 -1.60
CA LEU A 62 -11.50 0.72 -1.36
C LEU A 62 -12.56 0.39 -0.30
N LYS A 63 -13.23 -0.76 -0.45
CA LYS A 63 -14.26 -1.24 0.49
C LYS A 63 -13.75 -1.40 1.92
N HIS A 64 -12.51 -1.84 2.09
CA HIS A 64 -11.91 -2.12 3.40
C HIS A 64 -10.98 -1.01 3.92
N GLN A 65 -10.92 0.13 3.24
CA GLN A 65 -10.09 1.28 3.62
C GLN A 65 -8.64 0.86 3.89
N LEU A 66 -8.07 0.13 2.92
CA LEU A 66 -6.66 -0.27 2.90
C LEU A 66 -5.89 0.71 2.01
N SER A 67 -4.58 0.87 2.24
CA SER A 67 -3.72 1.73 1.40
C SER A 67 -2.81 0.88 0.51
N PRO A 68 -2.99 0.90 -0.83
CA PRO A 68 -2.17 0.08 -1.73
C PRO A 68 -0.81 0.73 -1.96
N VAL A 69 0.22 -0.11 -2.13
CA VAL A 69 1.49 0.31 -2.73
C VAL A 69 1.38 0.24 -4.25
N LEU A 70 1.53 1.39 -4.89
CA LEU A 70 1.58 1.53 -6.35
C LEU A 70 3.04 1.64 -6.78
N PHE A 71 3.39 0.91 -7.84
CA PHE A 71 4.79 0.72 -8.27
C PHE A 71 4.96 0.66 -9.79
N SER A 72 3.91 1.00 -10.55
CA SER A 72 3.95 1.10 -12.01
C SER A 72 2.81 1.96 -12.53
N ILE A 73 2.97 2.57 -13.71
CA ILE A 73 1.91 3.36 -14.35
C ILE A 73 0.64 2.54 -14.54
N HIS A 74 0.77 1.26 -14.89
CA HIS A 74 -0.36 0.35 -15.04
C HIS A 74 -1.15 0.20 -13.73
N SER A 75 -0.45 0.03 -12.60
CA SER A 75 -1.11 -0.07 -11.28
C SER A 75 -1.83 1.22 -10.89
N LEU A 76 -1.24 2.37 -11.17
CA LEU A 76 -1.84 3.68 -10.90
C LEU A 76 -3.10 3.91 -11.71
N LEU A 77 -3.06 3.65 -13.03
CA LEU A 77 -4.23 3.79 -13.90
C LEU A 77 -5.37 2.82 -13.52
N ALA A 78 -5.03 1.58 -13.15
CA ALA A 78 -6.02 0.63 -12.67
C ALA A 78 -6.69 1.08 -11.36
N TYR A 79 -5.91 1.68 -10.44
CA TYR A 79 -6.46 2.22 -9.19
C TYR A 79 -7.34 3.45 -9.42
N ILE A 80 -6.92 4.38 -10.28
CA ILE A 80 -7.71 5.54 -10.71
C ILE A 80 -9.06 5.07 -11.25
N LYS A 81 -9.05 4.10 -12.16
CA LYS A 81 -10.28 3.54 -12.74
C LYS A 81 -11.21 2.98 -11.65
N ALA A 82 -10.66 2.23 -10.69
CA ALA A 82 -11.44 1.67 -9.59
C ALA A 82 -12.06 2.76 -8.70
N ILE A 83 -11.38 3.89 -8.49
CA ILE A 83 -11.91 5.06 -7.78
C ILE A 83 -13.07 5.69 -8.56
N GLU A 84 -12.90 5.92 -9.85
CA GLU A 84 -13.91 6.55 -10.71
C GLU A 84 -15.21 5.72 -10.73
N GLU A 85 -15.11 4.40 -10.66
CA GLU A 85 -16.25 3.49 -10.60
C GLU A 85 -17.05 3.56 -9.28
N GLN A 86 -16.45 4.02 -8.17
CA GLN A 86 -17.14 4.13 -6.87
C GLN A 86 -18.12 5.31 -6.79
N ASN A 87 -18.06 6.29 -7.72
CA ASN A 87 -18.85 7.53 -7.69
C ASN A 87 -18.76 8.31 -6.36
N GLN A 88 -17.65 8.20 -5.63
CA GLN A 88 -17.42 8.86 -4.34
C GLN A 88 -16.47 10.06 -4.52
N THR A 89 -17.02 11.24 -4.75
CA THR A 89 -16.24 12.45 -5.08
C THR A 89 -15.60 13.14 -3.86
N ASN A 90 -16.07 12.85 -2.64
CA ASN A 90 -15.62 13.52 -1.41
C ASN A 90 -14.72 12.64 -0.52
N GLN A 91 -14.34 11.44 -0.97
CA GLN A 91 -13.49 10.54 -0.20
C GLN A 91 -12.01 10.71 -0.59
N GLU A 92 -11.13 10.77 0.42
CA GLU A 92 -9.68 10.68 0.18
C GLU A 92 -9.28 9.21 -0.03
N PHE A 93 -8.51 8.95 -1.09
CA PHE A 93 -7.99 7.64 -1.44
C PHE A 93 -6.48 7.60 -1.17
N VAL A 94 -6.12 6.98 -0.04
CA VAL A 94 -4.73 6.95 0.44
C VAL A 94 -3.92 5.91 -0.33
N VAL A 95 -2.78 6.31 -0.89
CA VAL A 95 -1.85 5.45 -1.61
C VAL A 95 -0.42 5.63 -1.13
N ASN A 96 0.40 4.62 -1.40
CA ASN A 96 1.83 4.64 -1.13
C ASN A 96 2.57 4.41 -2.44
N LEU A 97 3.59 5.20 -2.73
CA LEU A 97 4.37 5.06 -3.96
C LEU A 97 5.68 4.34 -3.67
N LYS A 98 5.99 3.34 -4.48
CA LYS A 98 7.30 2.72 -4.47
C LYS A 98 8.10 3.18 -5.67
N ILE A 99 9.28 3.73 -5.44
CA ILE A 99 10.23 4.14 -6.48
C ILE A 99 11.33 3.08 -6.54
N ASP A 100 11.75 2.68 -7.73
CA ASP A 100 12.92 1.82 -7.90
C ASP A 100 14.19 2.66 -7.94
N THR A 101 15.08 2.44 -6.97
CA THR A 101 16.38 3.13 -6.88
C THR A 101 17.56 2.17 -7.05
N GLY A 102 17.34 0.97 -7.61
CA GLY A 102 18.44 0.06 -7.98
C GLY A 102 18.18 -1.44 -7.76
N MET A 103 17.09 -1.83 -7.08
CA MET A 103 16.76 -3.25 -6.89
C MET A 103 16.12 -3.87 -8.14
N HIS A 104 15.60 -3.06 -9.08
CA HIS A 104 15.11 -3.48 -10.40
C HIS A 104 14.04 -4.58 -10.39
N ARG A 105 13.27 -4.64 -9.29
CA ARG A 105 12.20 -5.63 -9.11
C ARG A 105 10.80 -5.03 -9.26
N LEU A 106 10.50 -4.01 -8.45
CA LEU A 106 9.21 -3.31 -8.42
C LEU A 106 9.44 -1.87 -7.98
N GLY A 107 8.88 -0.91 -8.70
CA GLY A 107 8.90 0.51 -8.36
C GLY A 107 8.78 1.33 -9.64
N PHE A 108 8.31 2.57 -9.51
CA PHE A 108 8.38 3.54 -10.61
C PHE A 108 9.85 3.83 -10.92
N HIS A 109 10.17 3.83 -12.20
CA HIS A 109 11.47 4.29 -12.68
C HIS A 109 11.51 5.81 -12.77
N GLU A 110 12.70 6.40 -12.79
CA GLU A 110 12.92 7.85 -12.79
C GLU A 110 12.19 8.52 -13.98
N GLU A 111 12.24 7.91 -15.16
CA GLU A 111 11.58 8.38 -16.38
C GLU A 111 10.05 8.38 -16.30
N GLU A 112 9.45 7.65 -15.35
CA GLU A 112 8.01 7.59 -15.17
C GLU A 112 7.48 8.67 -14.20
N ILE A 113 8.36 9.30 -13.41
CA ILE A 113 7.96 10.18 -12.30
C ILE A 113 7.14 11.38 -12.77
N GLU A 114 7.53 12.04 -13.87
CA GLU A 114 6.77 13.15 -14.44
C GLU A 114 5.35 12.75 -14.81
N LYS A 115 5.18 11.54 -15.36
CA LYS A 115 3.87 10.99 -15.70
C LYS A 115 3.05 10.66 -14.44
N VAL A 116 3.68 10.13 -13.39
CA VAL A 116 3.03 9.90 -12.09
C VAL A 116 2.53 11.21 -11.50
N ILE A 117 3.37 12.25 -11.46
CA ILE A 117 2.99 13.58 -10.94
C ILE A 117 1.81 14.14 -11.72
N PHE A 118 1.84 14.05 -13.06
CA PHE A 118 0.74 14.50 -13.90
C PHE A 118 -0.58 13.79 -13.58
N LEU A 119 -0.55 12.45 -13.45
CA LEU A 119 -1.74 11.64 -13.15
C LEU A 119 -2.29 11.95 -11.75
N ILE A 120 -1.44 12.06 -10.73
CA ILE A 120 -1.87 12.39 -9.37
C ILE A 120 -2.48 13.79 -9.31
N LYS A 121 -1.89 14.79 -9.97
CA LYS A 121 -2.45 16.16 -10.03
C LYS A 121 -3.82 16.22 -10.72
N LYS A 122 -4.12 15.29 -11.62
CA LYS A 122 -5.43 15.18 -12.27
C LYS A 122 -6.50 14.55 -11.37
N HIS A 123 -6.10 13.87 -10.29
CA HIS A 123 -6.99 13.18 -9.36
C HIS A 123 -6.71 13.65 -7.93
N PRO A 124 -7.19 14.85 -7.53
CA PRO A 124 -6.85 15.48 -6.26
C PRO A 124 -7.41 14.74 -5.03
N ASN A 125 -8.31 13.78 -5.22
CA ASN A 125 -8.81 12.87 -4.20
C ASN A 125 -7.80 11.76 -3.85
N ILE A 126 -6.74 11.56 -4.64
CA ILE A 126 -5.65 10.63 -4.30
C ILE A 126 -4.66 11.33 -3.39
N LYS A 127 -4.45 10.77 -2.20
CA LYS A 127 -3.51 11.26 -1.19
C LYS A 127 -2.31 10.33 -1.11
N ILE A 128 -1.12 10.86 -1.39
CA ILE A 128 0.12 10.12 -1.20
C ILE A 128 0.49 10.20 0.28
N GLU A 129 0.44 9.07 0.98
CA GLU A 129 0.81 8.97 2.40
C GLU A 129 2.31 8.71 2.57
N SER A 130 2.91 7.90 1.68
CA SER A 130 4.35 7.66 1.71
C SER A 130 4.95 7.43 0.32
N ILE A 131 6.25 7.68 0.25
CA ILE A 131 7.11 7.34 -0.89
C ILE A 131 8.31 6.58 -0.33
N PHE A 132 8.62 5.40 -0.87
CA PHE A 132 9.74 4.58 -0.38
C PHE A 132 10.39 3.74 -1.48
N SER A 133 11.54 3.14 -1.17
CA SER A 133 12.20 2.13 -2.00
C SER A 133 12.65 0.94 -1.15
N HIS A 134 13.06 -0.13 -1.82
CA HIS A 134 13.76 -1.24 -1.17
C HIS A 134 15.25 -1.14 -1.50
N LEU A 135 16.07 -1.12 -0.46
CA LEU A 135 17.52 -1.16 -0.58
C LEU A 135 17.97 -2.58 -0.99
N ALA A 136 18.90 -2.67 -1.93
CA ALA A 136 19.31 -3.94 -2.54
C ALA A 136 20.32 -4.73 -1.68
N ALA A 137 21.18 -4.05 -0.91
CA ALA A 137 22.27 -4.67 -0.17
C ALA A 137 22.40 -4.07 1.25
N THR A 138 21.39 -4.23 2.09
CA THR A 138 21.42 -3.70 3.48
C THR A 138 22.20 -4.56 4.46
N ASP A 139 22.46 -5.81 4.10
CA ASP A 139 23.17 -6.77 4.93
C ASP A 139 24.68 -6.82 4.64
N GLU A 140 25.17 -5.99 3.70
CA GLU A 140 26.58 -5.94 3.30
C GLU A 140 27.20 -4.57 3.66
N PRO A 141 28.17 -4.51 4.59
CA PRO A 141 28.77 -3.24 5.06
C PRO A 141 29.53 -2.43 3.99
N GLN A 142 29.83 -3.03 2.83
CA GLN A 142 30.66 -2.44 1.78
C GLN A 142 29.84 -1.81 0.65
N HIS A 143 28.52 -1.73 0.80
CA HIS A 143 27.57 -1.13 -0.14
C HIS A 143 26.75 -0.02 0.50
#